data_AF-A0A235BWM1-F1
#
_entry.id   AF-A0A235BWM1-F1
#
_cell.length_a   1.000
_cell.length_b   1.000
_cell.length_c   1.000
_cell.angle_alpha   90.00
_cell.angle_beta   90.00
_cell.angle_gamma   90.00
#
_symmetry.space_group_name_H-M   'P 1'
#
loop_
_entity.id
_entity.type
_entity.pdbx_description
1 polymer ?
#
loop_
_entity_poly.entity_id
_entity_poly.type
_entity_poly.pdbx_seq_one_letter_code
_entity_poly.pdbx_strand_id
1 'polypeptide(L)'
;MSMNKRYVALGLILVVALMCLSCAPGNERWDQVINPDQKAGFWAGIWHGIIIVITFIVSLFTSKVGLYEVNNTGWPYNLGFLIGLFISVGGGIRIHRTRRRHKRYDWDEIGNKIEERVHSGVKAWFDETEKEEKEREWEEIAKKIEEKIKTALREWAEKE
;
A
#
# COMPACT_ATOMS: atom_id res chain seq x y z
N MET A 1 -43.69 -3.89 -27.01
CA MET A 1 -42.30 -4.10 -27.46
C MET A 1 -41.40 -4.05 -26.24
N SER A 2 -41.06 -5.18 -25.63
CA SER A 2 -40.17 -5.20 -24.46
C SER A 2 -38.76 -4.88 -24.94
N MET A 3 -38.35 -3.61 -24.85
CA MET A 3 -36.97 -3.25 -25.15
C MET A 3 -36.04 -4.09 -24.29
N ASN A 4 -35.10 -4.81 -24.91
CA ASN A 4 -34.15 -5.60 -24.15
C ASN A 4 -33.42 -4.66 -23.19
N LYS A 5 -33.38 -5.01 -21.90
CA LYS A 5 -32.76 -4.20 -20.84
C LYS A 5 -31.33 -3.78 -21.20
N ARG A 6 -30.64 -4.56 -22.05
CA ARG A 6 -29.32 -4.26 -22.63
C ARG A 6 -29.33 -3.05 -23.58
N TYR A 7 -30.32 -2.92 -24.46
CA TYR A 7 -30.45 -1.76 -25.36
C TYR A 7 -30.92 -0.51 -24.61
N VAL A 8 -31.75 -0.68 -23.58
CA VAL A 8 -32.11 0.42 -22.67
C VAL A 8 -30.88 0.92 -21.92
N ALA A 9 -30.07 0.01 -21.35
CA ALA A 9 -28.82 0.36 -20.69
C ALA A 9 -27.80 1.01 -21.63
N LEU A 10 -27.64 0.48 -22.85
CA LEU A 10 -26.77 1.07 -23.88
C LEU A 10 -27.26 2.47 -24.30
N GLY A 11 -28.56 2.66 -24.50
CA GLY A 11 -29.15 3.96 -24.80
C GLY A 11 -28.95 4.96 -23.66
N LEU A 12 -29.08 4.51 -22.41
CA LEU A 12 -28.87 5.34 -21.23
C LEU A 12 -27.39 5.72 -21.06
N ILE A 13 -26.47 4.78 -21.30
CA ILE A 13 -25.02 5.05 -21.34
C ILE A 13 -24.69 6.04 -22.47
N LEU A 14 -25.30 5.90 -23.64
CA LEU A 14 -25.10 6.82 -24.76
C LEU A 14 -25.61 8.23 -24.44
N VAL A 15 -26.79 8.36 -23.82
CA VAL A 15 -27.35 9.65 -23.40
C VAL A 15 -26.49 10.30 -22.32
N VAL A 16 -26.01 9.53 -21.35
CA VAL A 16 -25.06 10.01 -20.33
C VAL A 16 -23.74 10.44 -20.99
N ALA A 17 -23.21 9.67 -21.94
CA ALA A 17 -22.02 10.03 -22.70
C ALA A 17 -22.20 11.32 -23.52
N LEU A 18 -23.38 11.49 -24.14
CA LEU A 18 -23.73 12.72 -24.88
C LEU A 18 -23.88 13.93 -23.95
N MET A 19 -24.43 13.75 -22.75
CA MET A 19 -24.50 14.82 -21.74
C MET A 19 -23.12 15.19 -21.18
N CYS A 20 -22.20 14.22 -21.05
CA CYS A 20 -20.82 14.49 -20.64
C CYS A 20 -20.05 15.37 -21.63
N LEU A 21 -20.39 15.34 -22.94
CA LEU A 21 -19.75 16.20 -23.95
C LEU A 21 -19.97 17.70 -23.70
N SER A 22 -21.09 18.09 -23.07
CA SER A 22 -21.37 19.50 -22.73
C SER A 22 -20.53 20.01 -21.56
N CYS A 23 -19.89 19.12 -20.80
CA CYS A 23 -19.07 19.44 -19.64
C CYS A 23 -17.60 19.00 -19.85
N ALA A 24 -17.18 18.91 -21.11
CA ALA A 24 -15.82 18.58 -21.47
C ALA A 24 -14.87 19.79 -21.30
N PRO A 25 -13.59 19.54 -20.98
CA PRO A 25 -12.56 20.58 -20.92
C PRO A 25 -12.39 21.30 -22.28
N GLY A 26 -12.08 22.59 -22.26
CA GLY A 26 -11.94 23.41 -23.47
C GLY A 26 -13.26 23.98 -24.03
N ASN A 27 -14.31 24.07 -23.21
CA ASN A 27 -15.55 24.74 -23.59
C ASN A 27 -15.48 26.26 -23.31
N GLU A 28 -16.38 27.04 -23.93
CA GLU A 28 -16.47 28.51 -23.81
C GLU A 28 -16.60 29.01 -22.35
N ARG A 29 -16.96 28.12 -21.42
CA ARG A 29 -17.11 28.40 -20.00
C ARG A 29 -15.78 28.78 -19.32
N TRP A 30 -14.65 28.23 -19.77
CA TRP A 30 -13.33 28.50 -19.18
C TRP A 30 -12.43 29.35 -20.08
N ASP A 31 -13.00 29.88 -21.17
CA ASP A 31 -12.31 30.81 -22.05
C ASP A 31 -12.13 32.16 -21.34
N GLN A 32 -10.88 32.58 -21.16
CA GLN A 32 -10.54 33.84 -20.49
C GLN A 32 -10.90 35.06 -21.35
N VAL A 33 -11.15 34.88 -22.65
CA VAL A 33 -11.63 35.95 -23.54
C VAL A 33 -13.12 36.25 -23.30
N ILE A 34 -13.91 35.21 -22.99
CA ILE A 34 -15.36 35.31 -22.80
C ILE A 34 -15.72 35.50 -21.32
N ASN A 35 -15.04 34.78 -20.41
CA ASN A 35 -15.29 34.79 -18.98
C ASN A 35 -13.97 35.04 -18.21
N PRO A 36 -13.55 36.31 -18.07
CA PRO A 36 -12.41 36.64 -17.23
C PRO A 36 -12.67 36.19 -15.77
N ASP A 37 -11.65 35.64 -15.13
CA ASP A 37 -11.63 35.13 -13.75
C ASP A 37 -12.34 33.80 -13.47
N GLN A 38 -13.05 33.20 -14.43
CA GLN A 38 -13.55 31.84 -14.26
C GLN A 38 -12.48 30.82 -14.65
N LYS A 39 -11.88 30.18 -13.65
CA LYS A 39 -10.89 29.10 -13.83
C LYS A 39 -11.42 27.78 -13.29
N ALA A 40 -11.04 26.69 -13.93
CA ALA A 40 -11.42 25.36 -13.50
C ALA A 40 -10.77 25.01 -12.14
N GLY A 41 -11.59 24.76 -11.13
CA GLY A 41 -11.18 24.40 -9.77
C GLY A 41 -11.12 22.89 -9.51
N PHE A 42 -10.99 22.51 -8.22
CA PHE A 42 -10.88 21.11 -7.78
C PHE A 42 -11.98 20.18 -8.34
N TRP A 43 -13.25 20.59 -8.24
CA TRP A 43 -14.38 19.78 -8.71
C TRP A 43 -14.40 19.59 -10.23
N ALA A 44 -13.99 20.63 -10.98
CA ALA A 44 -13.82 20.52 -12.42
C ALA A 44 -12.68 19.54 -12.76
N GLY A 45 -11.60 19.55 -11.98
CA GLY A 45 -10.52 18.57 -12.06
C GLY A 45 -11.03 17.14 -11.92
N ILE A 46 -11.77 16.82 -10.85
CA ILE A 46 -12.36 15.48 -10.65
C ILE A 46 -13.18 15.05 -11.86
N TRP A 47 -14.07 15.94 -12.31
CA TRP A 47 -14.95 15.63 -13.43
C TRP A 47 -14.16 15.34 -14.71
N HIS A 48 -13.21 16.21 -15.07
CA HIS A 48 -12.34 16.06 -16.23
C HIS A 48 -11.51 14.77 -16.16
N GLY A 49 -11.00 14.41 -14.98
CA GLY A 49 -10.28 13.15 -14.76
C GLY A 49 -11.17 11.91 -14.94
N ILE A 50 -12.44 11.96 -14.51
CA ILE A 50 -13.38 10.84 -14.68
C ILE A 50 -13.69 10.59 -16.16
N ILE A 51 -13.89 11.66 -16.93
CA ILE A 51 -14.25 11.56 -18.35
C ILE A 51 -13.06 11.45 -19.29
N ILE A 52 -11.82 11.42 -18.77
CA ILE A 52 -10.58 11.47 -19.55
C ILE A 52 -10.47 10.42 -20.66
N VAL A 53 -10.99 9.21 -20.42
CA VAL A 53 -10.99 8.12 -21.40
C VAL A 53 -11.91 8.44 -22.58
N ILE A 54 -13.09 9.00 -22.27
CA ILE A 54 -14.07 9.39 -23.28
C ILE A 54 -13.56 10.62 -24.05
N THR A 55 -13.05 11.64 -23.35
CA THR A 55 -12.53 12.85 -23.98
C THR A 55 -11.29 12.56 -24.83
N PHE A 56 -10.47 11.58 -24.44
CA PHE A 56 -9.36 11.09 -25.26
C PHE A 56 -9.83 10.47 -26.58
N ILE A 57 -10.85 9.61 -26.55
CA ILE A 57 -11.42 9.05 -27.79
C ILE A 57 -11.98 10.15 -28.69
N VAL A 58 -12.69 11.13 -28.11
CA VAL A 58 -13.25 12.25 -28.87
C VAL A 58 -12.16 13.16 -29.45
N SER A 59 -11.08 13.40 -28.70
CA SER A 59 -9.94 14.23 -29.12
C SER A 59 -9.25 13.71 -30.38
N LEU A 60 -9.34 12.40 -30.66
CA LEU A 60 -8.83 11.81 -31.91
C LEU A 60 -9.61 12.24 -33.16
N PHE A 61 -10.89 12.58 -33.00
CA PHE A 61 -11.77 12.99 -34.11
C PHE A 61 -11.96 14.50 -34.18
N THR A 62 -11.67 15.24 -33.11
CA THR A 62 -11.78 16.70 -33.08
C THR A 62 -10.72 17.35 -32.20
N SER A 63 -9.99 18.31 -32.77
CA SER A 63 -8.97 19.10 -32.05
C SER A 63 -9.58 20.12 -31.08
N LYS A 64 -10.91 20.29 -31.08
CA LYS A 64 -11.61 21.28 -30.26
C LYS A 64 -11.69 20.90 -28.78
N VAL A 65 -11.52 19.63 -28.44
CA VAL A 65 -11.67 19.14 -27.05
C VAL A 65 -10.30 18.81 -26.51
N GLY A 66 -9.87 19.58 -25.50
CA GLY A 66 -8.65 19.33 -24.76
C GLY A 66 -8.83 18.21 -23.73
N LEU A 67 -7.76 17.47 -23.45
CA LEU A 67 -7.74 16.47 -22.38
C LEU A 67 -7.74 17.09 -20.98
N TYR A 68 -7.16 18.29 -20.90
CA TYR A 68 -6.83 18.97 -19.65
C TYR A 68 -7.14 20.46 -19.85
N GLU A 69 -7.71 21.09 -18.82
CA GLU A 69 -8.05 22.51 -18.89
C GLU A 69 -6.82 23.38 -18.63
N VAL A 70 -6.45 24.21 -19.61
CA VAL A 70 -5.27 25.09 -19.52
C VAL A 70 -5.54 26.21 -18.50
N ASN A 71 -6.78 26.71 -18.45
CA ASN A 71 -7.20 27.78 -17.56
C ASN A 71 -7.73 27.23 -16.22
N ASN A 72 -6.83 26.72 -15.39
CA ASN A 72 -7.16 26.10 -14.09
C ASN A 72 -6.60 26.89 -12.88
N THR A 73 -7.08 26.54 -11.68
CA THR A 73 -6.63 27.13 -10.41
C THR A 73 -5.31 26.53 -9.87
N GLY A 74 -4.60 25.73 -10.67
CA GLY A 74 -3.34 25.08 -10.31
C GLY A 74 -3.51 23.83 -9.45
N TRP A 75 -2.93 23.85 -8.25
CA TRP A 75 -2.80 22.67 -7.39
C TRP A 75 -4.13 21.97 -7.05
N PRO A 76 -5.21 22.68 -6.67
CA PRO A 76 -6.49 22.03 -6.37
C PRO A 76 -7.07 21.32 -7.59
N TYR A 77 -6.98 21.91 -8.77
CA TYR A 77 -7.46 21.28 -10.00
C TYR A 77 -6.67 20.01 -10.30
N ASN A 78 -5.33 20.07 -10.24
CA ASN A 78 -4.44 18.93 -10.47
C ASN A 78 -4.75 17.74 -9.55
N LEU A 79 -4.97 18.01 -8.27
CA LEU A 79 -5.34 16.99 -7.29
C LEU A 79 -6.67 16.31 -7.67
N GLY A 80 -7.68 17.11 -8.01
CA GLY A 80 -8.97 16.60 -8.47
C GLY A 80 -8.84 15.75 -9.74
N PHE A 81 -8.08 16.25 -10.72
CA PHE A 81 -7.84 15.56 -11.98
C PHE A 81 -7.18 14.19 -11.79
N LEU A 82 -6.16 14.11 -10.93
CA LEU A 82 -5.53 12.83 -10.60
C LEU A 82 -6.51 11.85 -9.94
N ILE A 83 -7.34 12.31 -9.00
CA ILE A 83 -8.36 11.47 -8.36
C ILE A 83 -9.33 10.93 -9.41
N GLY A 84 -9.85 11.78 -10.28
CA GLY A 84 -10.74 11.38 -11.36
C GLY A 84 -10.09 10.40 -12.33
N LEU A 85 -8.83 10.63 -12.69
CA LEU A 85 -8.02 9.76 -13.56
C LEU A 85 -7.85 8.35 -12.97
N PHE A 86 -7.54 8.26 -11.67
CA PHE A 86 -7.41 6.95 -11.01
C PHE A 86 -8.73 6.18 -10.99
N ILE A 87 -9.85 6.88 -10.84
CA ILE A 87 -11.19 6.29 -10.89
C ILE A 87 -11.49 5.78 -12.31
N SER A 88 -11.20 6.56 -13.35
CA SER A 88 -11.56 6.25 -14.74
C SER A 88 -10.69 5.18 -15.39
N VAL A 89 -9.37 5.20 -15.12
CA VAL A 89 -8.41 4.23 -15.70
C VAL A 89 -8.34 2.94 -14.89
N GLY A 90 -9.04 2.87 -13.74
CA GLY A 90 -9.14 1.64 -12.96
C GLY A 90 -7.90 1.37 -12.11
N GLY A 91 -7.36 2.39 -11.47
CA GLY A 91 -6.42 2.28 -10.35
C GLY A 91 -7.10 1.79 -9.07
N GLY A 92 -7.96 0.77 -9.17
CA GLY A 92 -8.48 0.08 -8.01
C GLY A 92 -7.32 -0.58 -7.30
N ILE A 93 -6.98 -0.09 -6.09
CA ILE A 93 -6.01 -0.74 -5.21
C ILE A 93 -6.45 -2.19 -5.06
N ARG A 94 -5.80 -3.12 -5.78
CA ARG A 94 -5.96 -4.55 -5.54
C ARG A 94 -5.28 -4.85 -4.22
N ILE A 95 -5.99 -4.60 -3.12
CA ILE A 95 -5.60 -5.09 -1.81
C ILE A 95 -5.75 -6.61 -1.89
N HIS A 96 -4.67 -7.29 -2.29
CA HIS A 96 -4.57 -8.72 -2.13
C HIS A 96 -4.58 -8.99 -0.63
N ARG A 97 -5.77 -9.22 -0.07
CA ARG A 97 -5.88 -9.88 1.22
C ARG A 97 -5.36 -11.31 1.01
N THR A 98 -4.06 -11.50 1.13
CA THR A 98 -3.50 -12.82 1.36
C THR A 98 -4.12 -13.31 2.66
N ARG A 99 -5.16 -14.15 2.58
CA ARG A 99 -5.56 -14.98 3.70
C ARG A 99 -4.36 -15.86 4.00
N ARG A 100 -3.51 -15.43 4.93
CA ARG A 100 -2.52 -16.31 5.55
C ARG A 100 -3.34 -17.44 6.18
N ARG A 101 -3.40 -18.58 5.49
CA ARG A 101 -3.83 -19.83 6.11
C ARG A 101 -2.87 -20.01 7.28
N HIS A 102 -3.38 -19.86 8.50
CA HIS A 102 -2.63 -20.19 9.69
C HIS A 102 -2.37 -21.71 9.60
N LYS A 103 -1.19 -22.09 9.08
CA LYS A 103 -0.78 -23.48 9.08
C LYS A 103 -0.74 -23.88 10.56
N ARG A 104 -1.64 -24.78 10.95
CA ARG A 104 -1.68 -25.29 12.32
C ARG A 104 -0.32 -25.94 12.55
N TYR A 105 0.50 -25.30 13.37
CA TYR A 105 1.80 -25.85 13.74
C TYR A 105 1.54 -27.12 14.56
N ASP A 106 2.10 -28.23 14.10
CA ASP A 106 2.08 -29.49 14.83
C ASP A 106 3.22 -29.43 15.85
N TRP A 107 2.85 -29.13 17.10
CA TRP A 107 3.80 -28.97 18.20
C TRP A 107 4.44 -30.30 18.60
N ASP A 108 3.80 -31.43 18.27
CA ASP A 108 4.32 -32.76 18.54
C ASP A 108 5.49 -33.07 17.59
N GLU A 109 5.36 -32.72 16.31
CA GLU A 109 6.47 -32.85 15.33
C GLU A 109 7.66 -31.94 15.68
N ILE A 110 7.39 -30.70 16.13
CA ILE A 110 8.45 -29.78 16.56
C ILE A 110 9.13 -30.28 17.83
N GLY A 111 8.36 -30.76 18.82
CA GLY A 111 8.88 -31.30 20.07
C GLY A 111 9.85 -32.43 19.83
N ASN A 112 9.44 -33.41 19.01
CA ASN A 112 10.28 -34.56 18.68
C ASN A 112 11.61 -34.15 18.02
N LYS A 113 11.60 -33.18 17.10
CA LYS A 113 12.83 -32.68 16.45
C LYS A 113 13.74 -31.92 17.41
N ILE A 114 13.18 -31.18 18.36
CA ILE A 114 13.96 -30.46 19.38
C ILE A 114 14.57 -31.46 20.34
N GLU A 115 13.78 -32.41 20.84
CA GLU A 115 14.25 -33.45 21.76
C GLU A 115 15.38 -34.28 21.16
N GLU A 116 15.24 -34.68 19.88
CA GLU A 116 16.28 -35.42 19.17
C GLU A 116 17.57 -34.60 19.03
N ARG A 117 17.49 -33.30 18.71
CA ARG A 117 18.67 -32.41 18.66
C ARG A 117 19.30 -32.16 20.01
N VAL A 118 18.48 -31.96 21.05
CA VAL A 118 18.96 -31.74 22.42
C VAL A 118 19.66 -33.01 22.91
N HIS A 119 19.04 -34.16 22.75
CA HIS A 119 19.64 -35.44 23.13
C HIS A 119 20.94 -35.69 22.34
N SER A 120 20.99 -35.43 21.04
CA SER A 120 22.21 -35.59 20.25
C SER A 120 23.31 -34.59 20.65
N GLY A 121 22.95 -33.34 20.93
CA GLY A 121 23.90 -32.30 21.31
C GLY A 121 24.46 -32.51 22.71
N VAL A 122 23.59 -32.89 23.66
CA VAL A 122 23.98 -33.24 25.03
C VAL A 122 24.85 -34.49 25.04
N LYS A 123 24.49 -35.52 24.27
CA LYS A 123 25.31 -36.73 24.15
C LYS A 123 26.68 -36.43 23.54
N ALA A 124 26.75 -35.64 22.47
CA ALA A 124 28.03 -35.20 21.90
C ALA A 124 28.87 -34.41 22.91
N TRP A 125 28.24 -33.54 23.71
CA TRP A 125 28.91 -32.80 24.78
C TRP A 125 29.43 -33.71 25.90
N PHE A 126 28.70 -34.76 26.27
CA PHE A 126 29.14 -35.71 27.28
C PHE A 126 30.23 -36.64 26.77
N ASP A 127 30.11 -37.09 25.52
CA ASP A 127 31.13 -37.91 24.85
C ASP A 127 32.43 -37.11 24.61
N GLU A 128 32.35 -35.77 24.47
CA GLU A 128 33.51 -34.86 24.46
C GLU A 128 34.07 -34.54 25.86
N THR A 129 33.33 -34.78 26.95
CA THR A 129 33.72 -34.34 28.30
C THR A 129 34.24 -35.42 29.25
N GLU A 130 34.47 -36.65 28.79
CA GLU A 130 35.37 -37.58 29.48
C GLU A 130 36.84 -37.35 29.09
N LYS A 131 37.48 -36.35 29.74
CA LYS A 131 38.81 -36.46 30.39
C LYS A 131 39.35 -35.11 30.88
N GLU A 132 39.43 -35.00 32.21
CA GLU A 132 40.55 -34.46 33.00
C GLU A 132 40.85 -32.95 33.14
N GLU A 133 40.10 -31.98 32.62
CA GLU A 133 40.54 -30.57 32.77
C GLU A 133 39.46 -29.49 33.08
N LYS A 134 38.35 -29.84 33.74
CA LYS A 134 37.23 -28.88 33.93
C LYS A 134 37.21 -28.09 35.25
N GLU A 135 37.77 -28.57 36.36
CA GLU A 135 37.49 -27.91 37.66
C GLU A 135 38.18 -26.54 37.84
N ARG A 136 39.34 -26.30 37.21
CA ARG A 136 40.09 -25.04 37.40
C ARG A 136 39.56 -23.87 36.56
N GLU A 137 39.07 -24.11 35.34
CA GLU A 137 38.49 -23.04 34.51
C GLU A 137 37.10 -22.59 34.99
N TRP A 138 36.30 -23.50 35.54
CA TRP A 138 34.96 -23.18 36.05
C TRP A 138 34.99 -22.23 37.26
N GLU A 139 35.99 -22.36 38.14
CA GLU A 139 36.15 -21.44 39.28
C GLU A 139 36.53 -20.02 38.84
N GLU A 140 37.38 -19.88 37.83
CA GLU A 140 37.75 -18.57 37.28
C GLU A 140 36.57 -17.90 36.57
N ILE A 141 35.78 -18.68 35.84
CA ILE A 141 34.58 -18.19 35.16
C ILE A 141 33.52 -17.78 36.20
N ALA A 142 33.31 -18.56 37.26
CA ALA A 142 32.38 -18.25 38.33
C ALA A 142 32.72 -16.93 39.04
N LYS A 143 34.00 -16.73 39.40
CA LYS A 143 34.47 -15.47 40.00
C LYS A 143 34.24 -14.25 39.10
N LYS A 144 34.52 -14.38 37.79
CA LYS A 144 34.30 -13.27 36.84
C LYS A 144 32.83 -12.89 36.72
N ILE A 145 31.92 -13.87 36.79
CA ILE A 145 30.49 -13.63 36.76
C ILE A 145 30.03 -12.95 38.06
N GLU A 146 30.49 -13.44 39.21
CA GLU A 146 30.14 -12.87 40.52
C GLU A 146 30.60 -11.41 40.65
N GLU A 147 31.82 -11.10 40.22
CA GLU A 147 32.33 -9.72 40.21
C GLU A 147 31.50 -8.81 39.31
N LYS A 148 31.16 -9.24 38.09
CA LYS A 148 30.32 -8.45 37.18
C LYS A 148 28.93 -8.17 37.76
N ILE A 149 28.34 -9.14 38.46
CA ILE A 149 27.03 -8.97 39.11
C ILE A 149 27.14 -7.96 40.27
N LYS A 150 28.19 -8.05 41.11
CA LYS A 150 28.40 -7.11 42.22
C LYS A 150 28.65 -5.69 41.73
N THR A 151 29.44 -5.51 40.67
CA THR A 151 29.67 -4.19 40.06
C THR A 151 28.37 -3.59 39.52
N ALA A 152 27.61 -4.39 38.76
CA ALA A 152 26.33 -3.94 38.21
C ALA A 152 25.32 -3.56 39.31
N LEU A 153 25.25 -4.33 40.40
CA LEU A 153 24.39 -4.00 41.55
C LEU A 153 24.82 -2.72 42.26
N ARG A 154 26.13 -2.49 42.40
CA ARG A 154 26.66 -1.30 43.06
C ARG A 154 26.43 -0.03 42.24
N GLU A 155 26.68 -0.09 40.92
CA GLU A 155 26.36 1.01 40.01
C GLU A 155 24.86 1.34 39.98
N TRP A 156 24.01 0.31 40.11
CA TRP A 156 22.57 0.50 40.17
C TRP A 156 22.14 1.18 41.48
N ALA A 157 22.69 0.74 42.62
CA ALA A 157 22.38 1.30 43.93
C ALA A 157 22.92 2.74 44.15
N GLU A 158 24.00 3.13 43.47
CA GLU A 158 24.55 4.50 43.55
C GLU A 158 23.83 5.49 42.61
N LYS A 159 23.00 5.00 41.67
CA LYS A 159 22.22 5.83 40.73
C LYS A 159 20.81 6.18 41.21
N GLU A 160 20.37 5.59 42.32
CA GLU A 160 19.08 5.82 42.99
C GLU A 160 19.27 6.68 44.25
#